data_AF-A0A9D4T538-F1
#
_entry.id   AF-A0A9D4T538-F1
#
_cell.length_a   1.000
_cell.length_b   1.000
_cell.length_c   1.000
_cell.angle_alpha   90.00
_cell.angle_beta   90.00
_cell.angle_gamma   90.00
#
_symmetry.space_group_name_H-M   'P 1'
#
loop_
_entity.id
_entity.type
_entity.pdbx_description
1 polymer ?
#
loop_
_entity_poly.entity_id
_entity_poly.type
_entity_poly.pdbx_seq_one_letter_code
_entity_poly.pdbx_strand_id
1 'polypeptide(L)'
;MTKGVDLYGAVDRFLTRLPKQYALPAPPYRPLVAGIMTGKAKAAGLNWLRQYGALKSYCHTGKLLMQADVINKGDVVISVP
;
A
#
# COMPACT_ATOMS: atom_id res chain seq x y z
N MET A 1 23.41 -16.96 20.19
CA MET A 1 22.04 -16.80 19.65
C MET A 1 21.79 -15.32 19.42
N THR A 2 22.09 -14.82 18.22
CA THR A 2 21.73 -13.45 17.86
C THR A 2 20.21 -13.36 17.85
N LYS A 3 19.64 -12.48 18.69
CA LYS A 3 18.21 -12.15 18.66
C LYS A 3 17.91 -11.58 17.27
N GLY A 4 17.52 -12.43 16.34
CA GLY A 4 17.10 -12.02 15.01
C GLY A 4 15.89 -11.10 15.14
N VAL A 5 15.95 -9.94 14.49
CA VAL A 5 14.80 -9.04 14.41
C VAL A 5 13.70 -9.79 13.65
N ASP A 6 12.53 -9.93 14.27
CA ASP A 6 11.35 -10.50 13.62
C ASP A 6 10.77 -9.50 12.62
N LEU A 7 11.29 -9.59 11.40
CA LEU A 7 10.92 -8.74 10.28
C LEU A 7 9.53 -9.09 9.72
N TYR A 8 9.15 -10.37 9.77
CA TYR A 8 7.83 -10.81 9.34
C TYR A 8 6.74 -10.21 10.23
N GLY A 9 6.90 -10.30 11.56
CA GLY A 9 6.00 -9.64 12.48
C GLY A 9 6.03 -8.12 12.38
N ALA A 10 7.17 -7.52 12.00
CA ALA A 10 7.24 -6.08 11.75
C ALA A 10 6.41 -5.64 10.53
N VAL A 11 6.47 -6.40 9.43
CA VAL A 11 5.66 -6.16 8.23
C VAL A 11 4.18 -6.34 8.53
N ASP A 12 3.78 -7.41 9.21
CA ASP A 12 2.36 -7.65 9.53
C ASP A 12 1.78 -6.56 10.46
N ARG A 13 2.54 -6.12 11.46
CA ARG A 13 2.13 -4.99 12.32
C ARG A 13 2.00 -3.68 11.54
N PHE A 14 2.85 -3.44 10.54
CA PHE A 14 2.74 -2.27 9.68
C PHE A 14 1.47 -2.33 8.83
N LEU A 15 1.21 -3.45 8.16
CA LEU A 15 0.02 -3.64 7.32
C LEU A 15 -1.28 -3.48 8.13
N THR A 16 -1.30 -3.97 9.37
CA THR A 16 -2.46 -3.85 10.26
C THR A 16 -2.77 -2.40 10.67
N ARG A 17 -1.80 -1.48 10.59
CA ARG A 17 -1.99 -0.05 10.88
C ARG A 17 -2.48 0.75 9.67
N LEU A 18 -2.55 0.14 8.49
CA LEU A 18 -3.00 0.85 7.29
C LEU A 18 -4.46 1.29 7.46
N PRO A 19 -4.78 2.54 7.09
CA PRO A 19 -6.12 3.06 7.23
C PRO A 19 -7.07 2.31 6.28
N LYS A 20 -8.31 2.11 6.72
CA LYS A 20 -9.37 1.49 5.89
C LYS A 20 -9.64 2.30 4.61
N GLN A 21 -9.44 3.60 4.67
CA GLN A 21 -9.63 4.54 3.56
C GLN A 21 -8.38 5.39 3.41
N TYR A 22 -7.93 5.55 2.17
CA TYR A 22 -6.84 6.45 1.82
C TYR A 22 -7.32 7.42 0.75
N ALA A 23 -7.20 8.71 1.02
CA ALA A 23 -7.45 9.75 0.04
C ALA A 23 -6.22 9.82 -0.87
N LEU A 24 -6.39 9.48 -2.15
CA LEU A 24 -5.32 9.66 -3.10
C LEU A 24 -5.10 11.16 -3.31
N PRO A 25 -3.86 11.66 -3.21
CA PRO A 25 -3.57 13.05 -3.53
C PRO A 25 -3.97 13.30 -4.99
N ALA A 26 -4.94 14.20 -5.19
CA ALA A 26 -5.39 14.54 -6.53
C ALA A 26 -4.29 15.35 -7.24
N PRO A 27 -3.84 14.98 -8.45
CA PRO A 27 -3.20 15.94 -9.33
C PRO A 27 -4.18 17.10 -9.61
N PRO A 28 -3.69 18.31 -9.97
CA PRO A 28 -4.58 19.41 -10.34
C PRO A 28 -5.47 18.95 -11.50
N TYR A 29 -6.78 19.02 -11.27
CA TYR A 29 -7.88 18.60 -12.13
C TYR A 29 -7.58 18.75 -13.63
N ARG A 30 -7.79 17.68 -14.41
CA ARG A 30 -7.75 17.73 -15.89
C ARG A 30 -9.15 17.48 -16.45
N PRO A 31 -9.70 18.39 -17.28
CA PRO A 31 -11.00 18.18 -17.89
C PRO A 31 -10.91 17.04 -18.93
N LEU A 32 -11.76 16.02 -18.77
CA LEU A 32 -11.86 14.90 -19.73
C LEU A 32 -12.89 15.21 -20.83
N VAL A 33 -14.02 15.85 -20.49
CA VAL A 33 -15.06 16.34 -21.42
C VAL A 33 -15.89 17.44 -20.73
N ALA A 34 -16.56 18.32 -21.48
CA ALA A 34 -17.44 19.37 -20.93
C ALA A 34 -18.48 18.78 -19.97
N GLY A 35 -18.34 19.07 -18.67
CA GLY A 35 -19.28 18.65 -17.63
C GLY A 35 -18.80 17.55 -16.67
N ILE A 36 -17.65 16.92 -16.90
CA ILE A 36 -17.11 15.87 -16.01
C ILE A 36 -15.79 16.33 -15.40
N MET A 37 -15.82 16.65 -14.10
CA MET A 37 -14.64 16.95 -13.29
C MET A 37 -14.29 15.73 -12.44
N THR A 38 -13.17 15.05 -12.71
CA THR A 38 -12.67 14.01 -11.80
C THR A 38 -11.79 14.64 -10.73
N GLY A 39 -12.30 14.70 -9.50
CA GLY A 39 -11.58 15.13 -8.30
C GLY A 39 -11.21 13.96 -7.38
N LYS A 40 -10.41 14.26 -6.35
CA LYS A 40 -10.02 13.40 -5.19
C LYS A 40 -10.61 11.97 -5.23
N ALA A 41 -9.81 11.01 -5.69
CA ALA A 41 -10.18 9.61 -5.62
C ALA A 41 -9.99 9.06 -4.18
N LYS A 42 -10.92 8.23 -3.74
CA LYS A 42 -10.80 7.47 -2.49
C LYS A 42 -10.51 6.01 -2.81
N ALA A 43 -9.48 5.46 -2.18
CA ALA A 43 -9.21 4.03 -2.17
C ALA A 43 -9.65 3.46 -0.82
N ALA A 44 -10.51 2.44 -0.86
CA ALA A 44 -10.89 1.65 0.32
C ALA A 44 -10.34 0.22 0.20
N GLY A 45 -10.07 -0.41 1.34
CA GLY A 45 -9.66 -1.81 1.40
C GLY A 45 -8.15 -2.04 1.58
N LEU A 46 -7.34 -1.01 1.82
CA LEU A 46 -5.89 -1.16 2.08
C LEU A 46 -5.57 -1.90 3.38
N ASN A 47 -6.49 -1.87 4.35
CA ASN A 47 -6.40 -2.64 5.60
C ASN A 47 -6.56 -4.16 5.40
N TRP A 48 -6.86 -4.61 4.18
CA TRP A 48 -6.94 -6.02 3.80
C TRP A 48 -5.67 -6.51 3.09
N LEU A 49 -4.67 -5.63 2.96
CA LEU A 49 -3.36 -6.02 2.45
C LEU A 49 -2.70 -7.00 3.42
N ARG A 50 -2.24 -8.12 2.87
CA ARG A 50 -1.49 -9.15 3.59
C ARG A 50 -0.20 -9.43 2.84
N GLN A 51 0.85 -9.76 3.58
CA GLN A 51 2.10 -10.20 2.96
C GLN A 51 1.86 -11.44 2.11
N TYR A 52 2.49 -11.46 0.94
CA TYR A 52 2.50 -12.57 0.01
C TYR A 52 3.90 -13.13 -0.13
N GLY A 53 4.06 -14.41 0.17
CA GLY A 53 5.35 -15.10 0.06
C GLY A 53 6.40 -14.62 1.07
N ALA A 54 7.66 -14.97 0.78
CA ALA A 54 8.81 -14.67 1.62
C ALA A 54 9.33 -13.24 1.40
N LEU A 55 9.92 -12.65 2.45
CA LEU A 55 10.62 -11.37 2.34
C LEU A 55 11.91 -11.57 1.54
N LYS A 56 12.15 -10.72 0.54
CA LYS A 56 13.35 -10.76 -0.29
C LYS A 56 14.31 -9.68 0.18
N SER A 57 15.45 -10.08 0.74
CA SER A 57 16.53 -9.15 1.08
C SER A 57 17.41 -8.90 -0.13
N TYR A 58 17.78 -7.65 -0.37
CA TYR A 58 18.73 -7.29 -1.42
C TYR A 58 19.59 -6.10 -1.00
N CYS A 59 20.81 -6.04 -1.52
CA CYS A 59 21.67 -4.88 -1.30
C CYS A 59 21.53 -3.93 -2.49
N HIS A 60 21.21 -2.67 -2.21
CA HIS A 60 21.24 -1.61 -3.20
C HIS A 60 22.13 -0.49 -2.66
N THR A 61 23.13 -0.09 -3.45
CA THR A 61 24.09 0.98 -3.09
C THR A 61 24.71 0.82 -1.70
N GLY A 62 25.05 -0.41 -1.30
CA GLY A 62 25.64 -0.72 0.00
C GLY A 62 24.66 -0.72 1.19
N LYS A 63 23.38 -0.44 0.95
CA LYS A 63 22.31 -0.51 1.94
C LYS A 63 21.55 -1.83 1.80
N LEU A 64 21.35 -2.50 2.93
CA LEU A 64 20.47 -3.67 2.99
C LEU A 64 19.01 -3.17 2.92
N LEU A 65 18.31 -3.60 1.88
CA LEU A 65 16.89 -3.33 1.67
C LEU A 65 16.11 -4.64 1.75
N MET A 66 14.81 -4.49 2.00
CA MET A 66 13.86 -5.60 1.99
C MET A 66 12.68 -5.27 1.10
N GLN A 67 12.32 -6.22 0.26
CA GLN A 67 11.10 -6.20 -0.53
C GLN A 67 10.08 -7.13 0.13
N ALA A 68 8.90 -6.57 0.40
CA ALA A 68 7.71 -7.31 0.80
C ALA A 68 6.69 -7.22 -0.33
N ASP A 69 6.33 -8.36 -0.88
CA ASP A 69 5.21 -8.44 -1.83
C ASP A 69 3.91 -8.55 -1.00
N VAL A 70 2.85 -7.84 -1.40
CA VAL A 70 1.56 -7.82 -0.70
C VAL A 70 0.43 -8.10 -1.67
N ILE A 71 -0.59 -8.81 -1.19
CA ILE A 71 -1.84 -9.05 -1.92
C ILE A 71 -3.01 -8.48 -1.13
N ASN A 72 -4.04 -8.04 -1.85
CA ASN A 72 -5.31 -7.74 -1.22
C ASN A 72 -6.16 -9.02 -1.15
N LYS A 73 -6.62 -9.38 0.05
CA LYS A 73 -7.54 -10.52 0.26
C LYS A 73 -9.00 -10.12 0.43
N GLY A 74 -9.32 -8.83 0.31
CA GLY A 74 -10.67 -8.29 0.33
C GLY A 74 -10.97 -7.43 -0.91
N ASP A 75 -12.17 -6.87 -0.97
CA ASP A 75 -12.58 -6.02 -2.07
C ASP A 75 -11.85 -4.67 -2.04
N VAL A 76 -11.24 -4.30 -3.17
CA VAL A 76 -10.71 -2.95 -3.40
C VAL A 76 -11.81 -2.13 -4.05
N VAL A 77 -12.27 -1.09 -3.36
CA VAL A 77 -13.22 -0.13 -3.93
C VAL A 77 -12.47 1.16 -4.22
N ILE A 78 -12.43 1.54 -5.49
CA ILE A 78 -12.01 2.87 -5.93
C ILE A 78 -13.28 3.67 -6.18
N SER A 79 -13.44 4.77 -5.46
CA SER A 79 -14.55 5.69 -5.65
C SER A 79 -14.02 7.03 -6.13
N VAL A 80 -14.55 7.48 -7.27
CA VAL A 80 -14.40 8.84 -7.77
C VAL A 80 -15.74 9.54 -7.49
N PRO A 81 -15.76 10.77 -6.94
CA PRO A 81 -16.99 11.53 -6.81
C PRO A 81 -17.64 11.79 -8.19
#